data_AF-A0A3D1ZUQ4-F1
#
_entry.id   AF-A0A3D1ZUQ4-F1
#
_cell.length_a   1.000
_cell.length_b   1.000
_cell.length_c   1.000
_cell.angle_alpha   90.00
_cell.angle_beta   90.00
_cell.angle_gamma   90.00
#
_symmetry.space_group_name_H-M   'P 1'
#
loop_
_entity.id
_entity.type
_entity.pdbx_description
1 polymer ?
#
loop_
_entity_poly.entity_id
_entity_poly.type
_entity_poly.pdbx_seq_one_letter_code
_entity_poly.pdbx_strand_id
1 'polypeptide(L)' 'MNIYVINGPNINLLGTREPEIYGKDTLNSITKTCNDKASKAGHSLHFMQSNYEG' A
#
# COMPACT_ATOMS: atom_id res chain seq x y z
N MET A 1 -13.68 10.54 7.09
CA MET A 1 -13.89 10.05 5.71
C MET A 1 -13.28 8.66 5.62
N ASN A 2 -13.91 7.76 4.84
CA ASN A 2 -13.39 6.42 4.61
C ASN A 2 -12.65 6.41 3.27
N ILE A 3 -11.37 6.07 3.29
CA ILE A 3 -10.49 6.06 2.13
C ILE A 3 -10.12 4.62 1.82
N TYR A 4 -10.20 4.23 0.55
CA TYR A 4 -9.81 2.91 0.07
C TYR A 4 -8.62 3.05 -0.86
N VAL A 5 -7.56 2.27 -0.61
CA VAL A 5 -6.40 2.14 -1.48
C VAL A 5 -6.36 0.71 -1.98
N ILE A 6 -6.61 0.52 -3.27
CA ILE A 6 -6.66 -0.79 -3.91
C ILE A 6 -5.48 -0.90 -4.86
N ASN A 7 -4.65 -1.91 -4.64
CA ASN A 7 -3.44 -2.16 -5.42
C ASN A 7 -3.65 -3.39 -6.30
N GLY A 8 -3.24 -3.27 -7.55
CA GLY A 8 -3.35 -4.35 -8.53
C GLY A 8 -2.28 -5.44 -8.39
N PRO A 9 -2.16 -6.28 -9.42
CA PRO A 9 -1.25 -7.42 -9.40
C PRO A 9 0.21 -7.04 -9.23
N ASN A 10 0.97 -7.92 -8.59
CA ASN A 10 2.43 -7.84 -8.35
C ASN A 10 2.89 -6.72 -7.42
N ILE A 11 2.00 -5.84 -6.95
CA ILE A 11 2.37 -4.78 -5.99
C ILE A 11 2.77 -5.37 -4.62
N ASN A 12 2.38 -6.60 -4.32
CA ASN A 12 2.89 -7.36 -3.17
C ASN A 12 4.41 -7.64 -3.24
N LEU A 13 5.06 -7.44 -4.39
CA LEU A 13 6.49 -7.65 -4.59
C LEU A 13 7.33 -6.37 -4.38
N LEU A 14 6.72 -5.26 -3.98
CA LEU A 14 7.47 -4.04 -3.65
C LEU A 14 8.51 -4.31 -2.55
N GLY A 15 9.68 -3.71 -2.71
CA GLY A 15 10.82 -3.88 -1.82
C GLY A 15 11.68 -5.11 -2.12
N THR A 16 11.22 -6.04 -2.96
CA THR A 16 12.02 -7.21 -3.40
C THR A 16 12.24 -7.24 -4.91
N ARG A 17 11.26 -6.80 -5.70
CA ARG A 17 11.39 -6.68 -7.15
C ARG A 17 12.05 -5.37 -7.54
N GLU A 18 13.13 -5.46 -8.31
CA GLU A 18 13.82 -4.32 -8.96
C GLU A 18 13.93 -3.09 -8.02
N PRO A 19 14.56 -3.23 -6.83
CA PRO A 19 14.56 -2.19 -5.80
C PRO A 19 15.27 -0.89 -6.24
N GLU A 20 16.14 -0.96 -7.23
CA GLU A 20 16.73 0.22 -7.89
C GLU A 20 15.70 1.03 -8.70
N ILE A 21 14.58 0.43 -9.11
CA ILE A 21 13.49 1.07 -9.85
C ILE A 21 12.36 1.48 -8.90
N TYR A 22 11.90 0.54 -8.07
CA TYR A 22 10.69 0.71 -7.24
C TYR A 22 10.98 1.12 -5.80
N GLY A 23 12.25 1.23 -5.43
CA GLY A 23 12.67 1.49 -4.07
C GLY A 23 12.66 0.24 -3.19
N LYS A 24 13.17 0.41 -1.97
CA LYS A 24 13.31 -0.67 -0.98
C LYS A 24 12.10 -0.81 -0.05
N ASP A 25 11.15 0.11 -0.16
CA ASP A 25 9.95 0.08 0.65
C ASP A 25 9.05 -1.07 0.25
N THR A 26 8.54 -1.78 1.26
CA THR A 26 7.60 -2.89 1.06
C THR A 26 6.18 -2.36 1.07
N LEU A 27 5.26 -3.12 0.47
CA LEU A 27 3.83 -2.80 0.55
C LEU A 27 3.35 -2.63 2.01
N ASN A 28 3.91 -3.42 2.93
CA ASN A 28 3.58 -3.35 4.36
C ASN A 28 4.08 -2.04 5.02
N SER A 29 5.31 -1.60 4.72
CA SER A 29 5.83 -0.33 5.27
C SER A 29 5.08 0.88 4.73
N ILE A 30 4.70 0.85 3.46
CA ILE A 30 3.86 1.87 2.82
C ILE A 30 2.47 1.88 3.49
N THR A 31 1.84 0.72 3.66
CA THR A 31 0.51 0.58 4.29
C THR A 31 0.51 1.17 5.70
N LYS A 32 1.54 0.88 6.51
CA LYS A 32 1.68 1.45 7.86
C LYS A 32 1.78 2.97 7.82
N THR A 33 2.64 3.50 6.94
CA THR A 33 2.84 4.94 6.79
C THR A 33 1.56 5.65 6.35
N CYS A 34 0.80 5.08 5.42
CA CYS A 34 -0.48 5.63 4.98
C CYS A 34 -1.52 5.61 6.10
N ASN A 35 -1.61 4.51 6.87
CA ASN A 35 -2.51 4.42 8.01
C ASN A 35 -2.19 5.47 9.09
N ASP A 36 -0.90 5.64 9.42
CA ASP A 36 -0.48 6.63 10.39
C ASP A 36 -0.85 8.06 9.94
N LYS A 37 -0.69 8.37 8.65
CA LYS A 37 -1.08 9.67 8.07
C LYS A 37 -2.59 9.87 8.08
N ALA A 38 -3.35 8.86 7.67
CA ALA A 38 -4.82 8.93 7.64
C ALA A 38 -5.38 9.11 9.06
N SER A 39 -4.87 8.35 10.03
CA SER A 39 -5.26 8.47 11.44
C SER A 39 -4.98 9.87 12.00
N LYS A 40 -3.79 10.42 11.74
CA LYS A 40 -3.44 11.80 12.13
C LYS A 40 -4.35 12.86 11.50
N ALA A 41 -4.90 12.60 10.32
CA ALA A 41 -5.84 13.47 9.64
C ALA A 41 -7.31 13.22 10.03
N GLY A 42 -7.59 12.30 10.96
CA GLY A 42 -8.97 11.95 11.35
C GLY A 42 -9.72 11.17 10.27
N HIS A 43 -9.02 10.33 9.50
CA HIS A 43 -9.59 9.52 8.43
C HIS A 43 -9.33 8.02 8.68
N SER A 44 -10.30 7.20 8.28
CA SER A 44 -10.16 5.75 8.27
C SER A 44 -9.63 5.30 6.90
N LEU A 45 -8.64 4.42 6.91
CA LEU A 45 -8.00 3.91 5.70
C LEU A 45 -8.19 2.41 5.60
N HIS A 46 -8.70 1.96 4.47
CA HIS A 46 -8.77 0.56 4.09
C HIS A 46 -7.75 0.31 2.98
N PHE A 47 -6.87 -0.65 3.19
CA PHE A 47 -5.78 -0.97 2.27
C PHE A 47 -5.97 -2.40 1.76
N MET A 48 -5.95 -2.58 0.44
CA MET A 48 -6.15 -3.86 -0.21
C MET A 48 -5.16 -4.04 -1.35
N GLN A 49 -4.76 -5.28 -1.59
CA GLN A 49 -4.03 -5.69 -2.77
C GLN A 49 -4.58 -7.02 -3.26
N SER A 50 -4.66 -7.18 -4.58
CA SER A 50 -5.04 -8.43 -5.22
C SER A 50 -4.23 -8.67 -6.49
N ASN A 51 -3.90 -9.93 -6.75
CA ASN A 51 -3.38 -10.38 -8.04
C ASN A 51 -4.48 -10.84 -9.00
N TYR A 52 -5.73 -10.87 -8.54
CA TYR A 52 -6.90 -11.27 -9.30
C TYR A 52 -7.77 -10.05 -9.58
N GLU A 53 -8.22 -9.92 -10.83
CA GLU A 53 -9.08 -8.83 -11.29
C GLU A 53 -10.52 -8.98 -10.77
N GLY A 54 -11.04 -10.21 -10.67
CA GLY A 54 -12.37 -10.54 -10.16
C GLY A 54 -12.69 -12.03 -10.24
#